data_AF-A0A3M1QR13-F1
#
_entry.id   AF-A0A3M1QR13-F1
#
_cell.length_a   1.000
_cell.length_b   1.000
_cell.length_c   1.000
_cell.angle_alpha   90.00
_cell.angle_beta   90.00
_cell.angle_gamma   90.00
#
_symmetry.space_group_name_H-M   'P 1'
#
loop_
_entity.id
_entity.type
_entity.pdbx_description
1 polymer ?
#
loop_
_entity_poly.entity_id
_entity_poly.type
_entity_poly.pdbx_seq_one_letter_code
_entity_poly.pdbx_strand_id
1 'polypeptide(L)'
;MVTDTPVPILPTATLSNLPVPDDVFVTDIPTESPLLIPALAQPLLAQVLLDLSQQLEIPTDNIQLIRFETATWMTVDLGCGEAGAVGADNLTIEGFRIVVEAEGDVYEYHTDSQSNIRQCADAGVVAGDTTTLLDVDPIAAELTFIAQRRLAESLDLPTRRIRLVDIVPVTWRDSSLGCPLPGQTYTPVEVDGYRIVLAVGDDEYIYHTDPERIFLCDPENEQAS
;
A
#
# COMPACT_ATOMS: atom_id res chain seq x y z
N MET A 1 -62.26 -43.65 59.34
CA MET A 1 -61.38 -44.35 58.39
C MET A 1 -61.03 -43.32 57.34
N VAL A 2 -59.80 -42.79 57.41
CA VAL A 2 -59.39 -41.61 56.63
C VAL A 2 -58.59 -42.12 55.44
N THR A 3 -59.10 -41.82 54.24
CA THR A 3 -58.56 -42.24 52.94
C THR A 3 -57.40 -41.31 52.58
N ASP A 4 -56.19 -41.87 52.48
CA ASP A 4 -54.97 -41.15 52.11
C ASP A 4 -54.94 -40.98 50.58
N THR A 5 -54.87 -39.73 50.12
CA THR A 5 -54.85 -39.39 48.69
C THR A 5 -53.41 -39.09 48.28
N PRO A 6 -52.81 -39.79 47.30
CA PRO A 6 -51.44 -39.54 46.88
C PRO A 6 -51.32 -38.19 46.15
N VAL A 7 -50.36 -37.37 46.59
CA VAL A 7 -50.02 -36.06 46.03
C VAL A 7 -49.28 -36.24 44.69
N PRO A 8 -49.64 -35.54 43.61
CA PRO A 8 -48.93 -35.60 42.34
C PRO A 8 -47.59 -34.84 42.42
N ILE A 9 -46.51 -35.53 42.06
CA ILE A 9 -45.17 -34.96 41.84
C ILE A 9 -45.18 -34.17 40.53
N LEU A 10 -44.97 -32.84 40.63
CA LEU A 10 -44.71 -31.99 39.46
C LEU A 10 -43.28 -32.24 38.94
N PRO A 11 -43.05 -32.33 37.62
CA PRO A 11 -41.71 -32.40 37.06
C PRO A 11 -40.96 -31.08 37.32
N THR A 12 -39.76 -31.19 37.89
CA THR A 12 -38.80 -30.09 38.02
C THR A 12 -38.40 -29.58 36.63
N ALA A 13 -38.70 -28.32 36.32
CA ALA A 13 -38.19 -27.67 35.13
C ALA A 13 -36.67 -27.50 35.26
N THR A 14 -35.92 -28.21 34.42
CA THR A 14 -34.49 -27.99 34.24
C THR A 14 -34.27 -26.61 33.62
N LEU A 15 -33.64 -25.69 34.34
CA LEU A 15 -33.11 -24.45 33.79
C LEU A 15 -32.05 -24.80 32.74
N SER A 16 -32.45 -24.83 31.47
CA SER A 16 -31.50 -24.76 30.35
C SER A 16 -31.00 -23.33 30.28
N ASN A 17 -29.85 -23.07 30.90
CA ASN A 17 -29.06 -21.88 30.64
C ASN A 17 -28.53 -21.98 29.20
N LEU A 18 -29.33 -21.51 28.24
CA LEU A 18 -28.87 -21.16 26.90
C LEU A 18 -28.07 -19.86 27.01
N PRO A 19 -26.79 -19.81 26.62
CA PRO A 19 -26.09 -18.55 26.49
C PRO A 19 -26.70 -17.74 25.34
N VAL A 20 -26.97 -16.46 25.63
CA VAL A 20 -27.43 -15.42 24.70
C VAL A 20 -26.32 -15.17 23.66
N PRO A 21 -26.61 -14.95 22.37
CA PRO A 21 -25.63 -14.48 21.41
C PRO A 21 -25.57 -12.95 21.49
N ASP A 22 -24.99 -12.42 22.54
CA ASP A 22 -24.53 -11.03 22.60
C ASP A 22 -23.04 -11.07 22.85
N ASP A 23 -22.28 -11.13 21.76
CA ASP A 23 -20.98 -10.51 21.64
C ASP A 23 -20.67 -10.47 20.15
N VAL A 24 -21.02 -9.33 19.54
CA VAL A 24 -20.42 -8.88 18.30
C VAL A 24 -18.92 -8.86 18.57
N PHE A 25 -18.20 -9.82 18.00
CA PHE A 25 -16.75 -9.76 17.92
C PHE A 25 -16.42 -8.42 17.24
N VAL A 26 -15.99 -7.45 18.05
CA VAL A 26 -15.07 -6.44 17.58
C VAL A 26 -13.89 -7.26 17.07
N THR A 27 -13.83 -7.45 15.75
CA THR A 27 -12.61 -7.90 15.10
C THR A 27 -11.56 -6.88 15.51
N ASP A 28 -10.72 -7.27 16.48
CA ASP A 28 -9.45 -6.62 16.73
C ASP A 28 -8.81 -6.46 15.35
N ILE A 29 -8.74 -5.21 14.90
CA ILE A 29 -7.90 -4.84 13.78
C ILE A 29 -6.52 -5.37 14.17
N PRO A 30 -5.81 -6.13 13.32
CA PRO A 30 -4.46 -6.55 13.66
C PRO A 30 -3.67 -5.29 13.98
N THR A 31 -3.31 -5.14 15.26
CA THR A 31 -2.39 -4.10 15.70
C THR A 31 -1.16 -4.25 14.82
N GLU A 32 -0.87 -3.23 14.02
CA GLU A 32 0.28 -3.18 13.13
C GLU A 32 1.47 -3.78 13.87
N SER A 33 2.03 -4.87 13.33
CA SER A 33 3.21 -5.46 13.92
C SER A 33 4.27 -4.36 13.97
N PRO A 34 4.84 -4.04 15.15
CA PRO A 34 5.81 -2.96 15.23
C PRO A 34 6.95 -3.30 14.28
N LEU A 35 7.23 -2.39 13.34
CA LEU A 35 8.37 -2.52 12.44
C LEU A 35 9.62 -2.73 13.29
N LEU A 36 10.22 -3.93 13.20
CA LEU A 36 11.39 -4.29 13.98
C LEU A 36 12.62 -3.66 13.33
N ILE A 37 12.91 -2.41 13.70
CA ILE A 37 14.11 -1.70 13.24
C ILE A 37 15.34 -2.28 13.95
N PRO A 38 16.36 -2.76 13.20
CA PRO A 38 17.60 -3.23 13.81
C PRO A 38 18.23 -2.17 14.71
N ALA A 39 18.77 -2.56 15.86
CA ALA A 39 19.36 -1.61 16.82
C ALA A 39 20.46 -0.73 16.20
N LEU A 40 21.22 -1.26 15.23
CA LEU A 40 22.23 -0.50 14.49
C LEU A 40 21.66 0.60 13.60
N ALA A 41 20.39 0.48 13.17
CA ALA A 41 19.74 1.43 12.29
C ALA A 41 18.91 2.48 13.03
N GLN A 42 18.63 2.28 14.32
CA GLN A 42 17.91 3.24 15.16
C GLN A 42 18.51 4.66 15.13
N PRO A 43 19.84 4.85 15.29
CA PRO A 43 20.42 6.19 15.21
C PRO A 43 20.33 6.79 13.80
N LEU A 44 20.38 5.97 12.76
CA LEU A 44 20.25 6.42 11.37
C LEU A 44 18.81 6.91 11.09
N LEU A 45 17.81 6.13 11.50
CA LEU A 45 16.41 6.52 11.38
C LEU A 45 16.11 7.80 12.18
N ALA A 46 16.60 7.90 13.41
CA ALA A 46 16.42 9.10 14.22
C ALA A 46 17.04 10.34 13.56
N GLN A 47 18.20 10.19 12.91
CA GLN A 47 18.83 11.26 12.17
C GLN A 47 18.04 11.64 10.91
N VAL A 48 17.52 10.67 10.15
CA VAL A 48 16.64 10.92 8.99
C VAL A 48 15.41 11.75 9.38
N LEU A 49 14.71 11.33 10.44
CA LEU A 49 13.53 12.06 10.92
C LEU A 49 13.89 13.49 11.37
N LEU A 50 15.03 13.65 12.03
CA LEU A 50 15.51 14.96 12.49
C LEU A 50 15.89 15.87 11.32
N ASP A 51 16.58 15.33 10.31
CA ASP A 51 17.02 16.07 9.12
C ASP A 51 15.80 16.58 8.34
N LEU A 52 14.82 15.71 8.10
CA LEU A 52 13.59 16.08 7.40
C LEU A 52 12.74 17.08 8.21
N SER A 53 12.65 16.89 9.54
CA SER A 53 11.99 17.83 10.44
C SER A 53 12.59 19.23 10.36
N GLN A 54 13.93 19.34 10.31
CA GLN A 54 14.61 20.62 10.14
C GLN A 54 14.42 21.21 8.74
N GLN A 55 14.41 20.35 7.71
CA GLN A 55 14.23 20.78 6.32
C GLN A 55 12.83 21.35 6.05
N LEU A 56 11.79 20.73 6.59
CA LEU A 56 10.40 21.14 6.41
C LEU A 56 9.88 22.07 7.51
N GLU A 57 10.68 22.30 8.55
CA GLU A 57 10.29 23.07 9.74
C GLU A 57 9.05 22.49 10.47
N ILE A 58 8.87 21.17 10.44
CA ILE A 58 7.77 20.44 11.09
C ILE A 58 8.26 19.60 12.27
N PRO A 59 7.40 19.24 13.25
CA PRO A 59 7.75 18.28 14.29
C PRO A 59 8.03 16.87 13.71
N THR A 60 8.96 16.12 14.29
CA THR A 60 9.23 14.72 13.90
C THR A 60 8.01 13.81 14.00
N ASP A 61 7.05 14.14 14.87
CA ASP A 61 5.80 13.37 15.04
C ASP A 61 4.88 13.48 13.80
N ASN A 62 5.09 14.48 12.94
CA ASN A 62 4.38 14.64 11.66
C ASN A 62 5.09 13.89 10.52
N ILE A 63 6.13 13.12 10.81
CA ILE A 63 6.87 12.34 9.83
C ILE A 63 6.61 10.87 10.10
N GLN A 64 6.01 10.18 9.13
CA GLN A 64 5.66 8.77 9.24
C GLN A 64 6.70 7.90 8.53
N LEU A 65 7.17 6.85 9.20
CA LEU A 65 8.00 5.83 8.56
C LEU A 65 7.09 4.91 7.74
N ILE A 66 7.25 4.97 6.42
CA ILE A 66 6.49 4.15 5.49
C ILE A 66 7.19 2.82 5.25
N ARG A 67 8.49 2.86 4.97
CA ARG A 67 9.29 1.67 4.66
C ARG A 67 10.67 1.73 5.28
N PHE A 68 11.10 0.58 5.78
CA PHE A 68 12.46 0.36 6.26
C PHE A 68 12.97 -1.00 5.76
N GLU A 69 14.05 -0.98 4.98
CA GLU A 69 14.62 -2.20 4.40
C GLU A 69 16.14 -2.22 4.50
N THR A 70 16.70 -3.42 4.65
CA THR A 70 18.12 -3.65 4.40
C THR A 70 18.39 -3.56 2.90
N ALA A 71 19.44 -2.85 2.52
CA ALA A 71 19.84 -2.65 1.15
C ALA A 71 21.33 -2.92 0.95
N THR A 72 21.70 -3.18 -0.30
CA THR A 72 23.09 -3.35 -0.70
C THR A 72 23.35 -2.51 -1.94
N TRP A 73 24.21 -1.52 -1.79
CA TRP A 73 24.49 -0.53 -2.82
C TRP A 73 25.76 -0.90 -3.59
N MET A 74 25.74 -0.67 -4.90
CA MET A 74 26.88 -0.91 -5.79
C MET A 74 27.56 0.38 -6.27
N THR A 75 27.05 1.51 -5.83
CA THR A 75 27.51 2.85 -6.23
C THR A 75 27.84 3.68 -4.99
N VAL A 76 28.79 4.60 -5.14
CA VAL A 76 29.31 5.42 -4.04
C VAL A 76 28.31 6.44 -3.49
N ASP A 77 27.28 6.74 -4.27
CA ASP A 77 26.13 7.58 -3.91
C ASP A 77 25.01 6.79 -3.23
N LEU A 78 25.31 5.57 -2.75
CA LEU A 78 24.35 4.68 -2.09
C LEU A 78 23.14 4.37 -2.99
N GLY A 79 23.31 4.35 -4.30
CA GLY A 79 22.24 3.99 -5.24
C GLY A 79 21.25 5.11 -5.55
N CYS A 80 21.47 6.36 -5.15
CA CYS A 80 20.57 7.47 -5.47
C CYS A 80 20.52 7.84 -6.98
N GLY A 81 21.46 7.37 -7.79
CA GLY A 81 21.41 7.53 -9.25
C GLY A 81 21.73 8.94 -9.74
N GLU A 82 22.40 9.78 -8.93
CA GLU A 82 22.77 11.13 -9.34
C GLU A 82 23.60 11.08 -10.63
N ALA A 83 23.27 11.92 -11.61
CA ALA A 83 23.93 11.93 -12.93
C ALA A 83 25.46 12.10 -12.79
N GLY A 84 26.19 10.98 -12.86
CA GLY A 84 27.64 10.93 -12.64
C GLY A 84 28.11 9.97 -11.56
N ALA A 85 27.21 9.25 -10.86
CA ALA A 85 27.58 8.17 -9.96
C ALA A 85 28.26 7.03 -10.73
N VAL A 86 29.58 6.93 -10.60
CA VAL A 86 30.36 5.86 -11.22
C VAL A 86 30.25 4.63 -10.33
N GLY A 87 29.65 3.57 -10.85
CA GLY A 87 29.77 2.25 -10.23
C GLY A 87 31.23 1.86 -10.14
N ALA A 88 31.66 1.39 -8.97
CA ALA A 88 33.01 0.88 -8.79
C ALA A 88 32.99 -0.65 -8.86
N ASP A 89 33.96 -1.23 -9.57
CA ASP A 89 34.09 -2.68 -9.68
C ASP A 89 34.19 -3.30 -8.29
N ASN A 90 33.31 -4.29 -8.00
CA ASN A 90 33.27 -5.02 -6.74
C ASN A 90 33.01 -4.15 -5.49
N LEU A 91 32.35 -2.99 -5.66
CA LEU A 91 31.84 -2.20 -4.54
C LEU A 91 30.51 -2.78 -4.06
N THR A 92 30.47 -3.10 -2.77
CA THR A 92 29.28 -3.58 -2.07
C THR A 92 29.19 -2.84 -0.75
N ILE A 93 28.21 -1.95 -0.62
CA ILE A 93 27.97 -1.18 0.60
C ILE A 93 26.67 -1.68 1.22
N GLU A 94 26.75 -2.29 2.40
CA GLU A 94 25.57 -2.66 3.17
C GLU A 94 24.99 -1.44 3.87
N GLY A 95 23.66 -1.35 3.90
CA GLY A 95 22.98 -0.24 4.54
C GLY A 95 21.47 -0.40 4.53
N PHE A 96 20.76 0.73 4.54
CA PHE A 96 19.30 0.74 4.66
C PHE A 96 18.65 1.70 3.67
N ARG A 97 17.52 1.27 3.10
CA ARG A 97 16.56 2.12 2.39
C ARG A 97 15.47 2.51 3.38
N ILE A 98 15.29 3.81 3.58
CA ILE A 98 14.34 4.38 4.53
C ILE A 98 13.44 5.32 3.74
N VAL A 99 12.13 5.04 3.76
CA VAL A 99 11.13 5.88 3.10
C VAL A 99 10.21 6.46 4.17
N VAL A 100 10.10 7.78 4.18
CA VAL A 100 9.25 8.52 5.11
C VAL A 100 8.28 9.42 4.35
N GLU A 101 7.12 9.66 4.92
CA GLU A 101 6.12 10.60 4.42
C GLU A 101 5.99 11.77 5.39
N ALA A 102 5.87 12.97 4.84
CA ALA A 102 5.63 14.19 5.58
C ALA A 102 4.85 15.19 4.72
N GLU A 103 3.79 15.76 5.29
CA GLU A 103 2.93 16.75 4.61
C GLU A 103 2.33 16.29 3.26
N GLY A 104 2.21 14.98 3.05
CA GLY A 104 1.75 14.37 1.81
C GLY A 104 2.86 14.10 0.78
N ASP A 105 4.09 14.54 1.05
CA ASP A 105 5.25 14.29 0.20
C ASP A 105 6.07 13.11 0.73
N VAL A 106 6.66 12.34 -0.20
CA VAL A 106 7.49 11.17 0.11
C VAL A 106 8.96 11.50 -0.03
N TYR A 107 9.74 11.06 0.95
CA TYR A 107 11.17 11.28 1.02
C TYR A 107 11.90 9.95 1.19
N GLU A 108 12.82 9.69 0.28
CA GLU A 108 13.63 8.48 0.27
C GLU A 108 15.05 8.79 0.71
N TYR A 109 15.52 8.02 1.69
CA TYR A 109 16.84 8.12 2.26
C TYR A 109 17.58 6.79 2.12
N HIS A 110 18.77 6.84 1.55
CA HIS A 110 19.71 5.73 1.51
C HIS A 110 20.82 5.95 2.51
N THR A 111 21.12 4.90 3.26
CA THR A 111 22.15 4.94 4.29
C THR A 111 23.15 3.82 4.10
N ASP A 112 24.37 3.99 4.60
CA ASP A 112 25.26 2.87 4.89
C ASP A 112 25.03 2.35 6.32
N SER A 113 25.73 1.28 6.71
CA SER A 113 25.62 0.70 8.05
C SER A 113 26.26 1.52 9.18
N GLN A 114 26.87 2.68 8.88
CA GLN A 114 27.68 3.44 9.83
C GLN A 114 27.09 4.82 10.15
N SER A 115 27.03 5.71 9.17
CA SER A 115 26.65 7.11 9.39
C SER A 115 26.33 7.88 8.13
N ASN A 116 26.62 7.35 6.94
CA ASN A 116 26.35 8.07 5.70
C ASN A 116 24.85 7.97 5.44
N ILE A 117 24.18 9.12 5.36
CA ILE A 117 22.75 9.26 5.09
C ILE A 117 22.63 10.21 3.90
N ARG A 118 21.91 9.77 2.88
CA ARG A 118 21.69 10.50 1.63
C ARG A 118 20.20 10.54 1.36
N GLN A 119 19.62 11.73 1.29
CA GLN A 119 18.29 11.90 0.71
C GLN A 119 18.44 11.84 -0.81
N CYS A 120 17.75 10.91 -1.46
CA CYS A 120 17.76 10.84 -2.92
C CYS A 120 16.82 11.93 -3.48
N ALA A 121 17.32 12.72 -4.44
CA ALA A 121 16.59 13.87 -4.98
C ALA A 121 15.33 13.50 -5.78
N ASP A 122 15.23 12.24 -6.22
CA ASP A 122 14.11 11.71 -7.01
C ASP A 122 13.06 10.96 -6.16
N ALA A 123 12.94 11.27 -4.86
CA ALA A 123 11.82 10.78 -4.04
C ALA A 123 10.48 11.44 -4.40
N GLY A 124 10.52 12.59 -5.09
CA GLY A 124 9.34 13.28 -5.60
C GLY A 124 8.88 12.66 -6.90
N VAL A 125 7.84 11.82 -6.83
CA VAL A 125 6.96 11.40 -7.94
C VAL A 125 7.71 11.33 -9.27
N VAL A 126 8.65 10.39 -9.40
CA VAL A 126 8.84 9.82 -10.72
C VAL A 126 7.55 9.08 -11.01
N ALA A 127 6.80 9.53 -12.00
CA ALA A 127 5.82 8.67 -12.66
C ALA A 127 6.58 7.39 -13.06
N GLY A 128 6.49 6.35 -12.23
CA GLY A 128 7.27 5.12 -12.40
C GLY A 128 7.97 4.51 -11.18
N ASP A 129 8.01 5.11 -9.97
CA ASP A 129 8.32 4.29 -8.77
C ASP A 129 7.04 3.79 -8.11
N THR A 130 6.43 2.88 -8.83
CA THR A 130 5.27 2.09 -8.47
C THR A 130 5.40 1.45 -7.08
N THR A 131 6.61 1.09 -6.65
CA THR A 131 6.83 0.40 -5.37
C THR A 131 6.51 1.33 -4.22
N THR A 132 7.03 2.55 -4.26
CA THR A 132 6.85 3.55 -3.21
C THR A 132 5.38 3.94 -3.03
N LEU A 133 4.60 4.07 -4.11
CA LEU A 133 3.18 4.39 -4.01
C LEU A 133 2.37 3.29 -3.31
N LEU A 134 2.63 2.01 -3.60
CA LEU A 134 1.90 0.90 -2.98
C LEU A 134 2.18 0.75 -1.48
N ASP A 135 3.26 1.37 -0.99
CA ASP A 135 3.67 1.26 0.40
C ASP A 135 3.06 2.35 1.27
N VAL A 136 2.93 3.54 0.69
CA VAL A 136 2.33 4.71 1.34
C VAL A 136 0.81 4.62 1.30
N ASP A 137 0.25 4.13 0.20
CA ASP A 137 -1.17 4.17 -0.06
C ASP A 137 -1.80 2.76 -0.01
N PRO A 138 -2.46 2.39 1.11
CA PRO A 138 -3.08 1.07 1.25
C PRO A 138 -4.25 0.87 0.28
N ILE A 139 -4.88 1.95 -0.21
CA ILE A 139 -5.96 1.85 -1.21
C ILE A 139 -5.34 1.52 -2.57
N ALA A 140 -4.25 2.18 -2.96
CA ALA A 140 -3.50 1.86 -4.17
C ALA A 140 -3.00 0.41 -4.17
N ALA A 141 -2.48 -0.05 -3.03
CA ALA A 141 -2.05 -1.44 -2.82
C ALA A 141 -3.19 -2.45 -3.04
N GLU A 142 -4.33 -2.23 -2.39
CA GLU A 142 -5.48 -3.11 -2.51
C GLU A 142 -6.06 -3.11 -3.93
N LEU A 143 -6.22 -1.94 -4.55
CA LEU A 143 -6.72 -1.83 -5.92
C LEU A 143 -5.80 -2.51 -6.93
N THR A 144 -4.48 -2.40 -6.74
CA THR A 144 -3.49 -3.12 -7.54
C THR A 144 -3.61 -4.62 -7.39
N PHE A 145 -3.77 -5.11 -6.16
CA PHE A 145 -3.98 -6.53 -5.91
C PHE A 145 -5.28 -7.05 -6.55
N ILE A 146 -6.37 -6.28 -6.46
CA ILE A 146 -7.63 -6.58 -7.14
C ILE A 146 -7.44 -6.61 -8.66
N ALA A 147 -6.72 -5.65 -9.24
CA ALA A 147 -6.42 -5.58 -10.67
C ALA A 147 -5.67 -6.84 -11.14
N GLN A 148 -4.60 -7.20 -10.43
CA GLN A 148 -3.79 -8.39 -10.73
C GLN A 148 -4.60 -9.67 -10.65
N ARG A 149 -5.47 -9.80 -9.64
CA ARG A 149 -6.37 -10.95 -9.49
C ARG A 149 -7.37 -11.04 -10.64
N ARG A 150 -8.02 -9.94 -10.99
CA ARG A 150 -8.99 -9.92 -12.10
C ARG A 150 -8.34 -10.28 -13.43
N LEU A 151 -7.16 -9.74 -13.70
CA LEU A 151 -6.42 -10.04 -14.93
C LEU A 151 -6.01 -11.52 -14.97
N ALA A 152 -5.46 -12.03 -13.86
CA ALA A 152 -5.10 -13.43 -13.70
C ALA A 152 -6.30 -14.36 -13.96
N GLU A 153 -7.46 -14.06 -13.37
CA GLU A 153 -8.71 -14.80 -13.58
C GLU A 153 -9.18 -14.73 -15.04
N SER A 154 -9.11 -13.56 -15.68
CA SER A 154 -9.54 -13.40 -17.09
C SER A 154 -8.66 -14.15 -18.09
N LEU A 155 -7.37 -14.34 -17.79
CA LEU A 155 -6.40 -14.98 -18.66
C LEU A 155 -6.15 -16.45 -18.29
N ASP A 156 -6.80 -16.96 -17.24
CA ASP A 156 -6.53 -18.29 -16.65
C ASP A 156 -5.04 -18.51 -16.32
N LEU A 157 -4.42 -17.48 -15.73
CA LEU A 157 -3.00 -17.47 -15.36
C LEU A 157 -2.84 -17.31 -13.84
N PRO A 158 -1.75 -17.83 -13.24
CA PRO A 158 -1.46 -17.53 -11.85
C PRO A 158 -1.04 -16.06 -11.68
N THR A 159 -1.50 -15.40 -10.61
CA THR A 159 -1.22 -13.98 -10.31
C THR A 159 0.27 -13.62 -10.35
N ARG A 160 1.15 -14.58 -10.03
CA ARG A 160 2.63 -14.42 -10.08
C ARG A 160 3.18 -14.09 -11.47
N ARG A 161 2.39 -14.32 -12.52
CA ARG A 161 2.71 -13.97 -13.92
C ARG A 161 2.32 -12.55 -14.28
N ILE A 162 1.51 -11.90 -13.45
CA ILE A 162 1.05 -10.54 -13.63
C ILE A 162 2.06 -9.63 -12.93
N ARG A 163 2.77 -8.83 -13.70
CA ARG A 163 3.70 -7.84 -13.16
C ARG A 163 3.02 -6.48 -13.17
N LEU A 164 3.23 -5.72 -12.12
CA LEU A 164 2.89 -4.32 -12.14
C LEU A 164 4.01 -3.55 -12.88
N VAL A 165 3.61 -2.74 -13.85
CA VAL A 165 4.50 -1.90 -14.66
C VAL A 165 4.48 -0.48 -14.13
N ASP A 166 3.29 0.04 -13.86
CA ASP A 166 3.11 1.41 -13.39
C ASP A 166 1.84 1.55 -12.56
N ILE A 167 1.83 2.51 -11.64
CA ILE A 167 0.63 2.98 -10.95
C ILE A 167 0.79 4.47 -10.65
N VAL A 168 -0.22 5.25 -11.02
CA VAL A 168 -0.22 6.70 -10.86
C VAL A 168 -1.57 7.15 -10.28
N PRO A 169 -1.60 8.02 -9.26
CA PRO A 169 -2.83 8.65 -8.81
C PRO A 169 -3.30 9.66 -9.86
N VAL A 170 -4.59 9.62 -10.19
CA VAL A 170 -5.21 10.48 -11.22
C VAL A 170 -6.51 11.05 -10.69
N THR A 171 -6.70 12.36 -10.87
CA THR A 171 -8.01 13.01 -10.72
C THR A 171 -8.69 13.08 -12.09
N TRP A 172 -9.69 12.24 -12.28
CA TRP A 172 -10.48 12.17 -13.51
C TRP A 172 -11.42 13.35 -13.63
N ARG A 173 -11.61 13.88 -14.84
CA ARG A 173 -12.48 15.06 -15.09
C ARG A 173 -13.97 14.73 -15.26
N ASP A 174 -14.30 13.46 -15.42
CA ASP A 174 -15.66 12.98 -15.60
C ASP A 174 -15.86 11.54 -15.12
N SER A 175 -17.12 11.11 -15.11
CA SER A 175 -17.51 9.77 -14.68
C SER A 175 -17.10 8.62 -15.60
N SER A 176 -16.39 8.90 -16.72
CA SER A 176 -15.77 7.87 -17.57
C SER A 176 -14.45 7.37 -17.00
N LEU A 177 -13.89 8.08 -16.00
CA LEU A 177 -12.56 7.82 -15.43
C LEU A 177 -11.49 7.74 -16.53
N GLY A 178 -11.53 8.61 -17.54
CA GLY A 178 -10.55 8.64 -18.62
C GLY A 178 -10.66 7.50 -19.64
N CYS A 179 -11.74 6.71 -19.62
CA CYS A 179 -11.97 5.61 -20.56
C CYS A 179 -13.41 5.63 -21.14
N PRO A 180 -13.77 6.66 -21.93
CA PRO A 180 -15.12 6.80 -22.45
C PRO A 180 -15.42 5.78 -23.56
N LEU A 181 -16.63 5.23 -23.53
CA LEU A 181 -17.16 4.36 -24.57
C LEU A 181 -17.94 5.16 -25.62
N PRO A 182 -17.87 4.75 -26.90
CA PRO A 182 -18.55 5.45 -27.98
C PRO A 182 -20.07 5.46 -27.78
N GLY A 183 -20.68 6.64 -27.97
CA GLY A 183 -22.14 6.82 -27.86
C GLY A 183 -22.68 6.96 -26.44
N GLN A 184 -21.80 7.04 -25.42
CA GLN A 184 -22.20 7.36 -24.04
C GLN A 184 -21.94 8.83 -23.70
N THR A 185 -22.74 9.36 -22.78
CA THR A 185 -22.56 10.69 -22.20
C THR A 185 -22.15 10.52 -20.75
N TYR A 186 -21.08 11.21 -20.35
CA TYR A 186 -20.53 11.15 -19.00
C TYR A 186 -20.79 12.45 -18.25
N THR A 187 -20.94 12.33 -16.93
CA THR A 187 -21.15 13.49 -16.06
C THR A 187 -19.80 14.14 -15.78
N PRO A 188 -19.63 15.46 -15.99
CA PRO A 188 -18.41 16.16 -15.60
C PRO A 188 -18.35 16.26 -14.08
N VAL A 189 -17.38 15.59 -13.48
CA VAL A 189 -17.15 15.52 -12.04
C VAL A 189 -15.70 15.12 -11.81
N GLU A 190 -15.05 15.77 -10.84
CA GLU A 190 -13.70 15.40 -10.42
C GLU A 190 -13.78 14.17 -9.51
N VAL A 191 -13.07 13.11 -9.89
CA VAL A 191 -13.05 11.84 -9.15
C VAL A 191 -11.60 11.39 -9.01
N ASP A 192 -11.16 11.19 -7.78
CA ASP A 192 -9.82 10.67 -7.52
C ASP A 192 -9.77 9.15 -7.72
N GLY A 193 -8.65 8.65 -8.21
CA GLY A 193 -8.41 7.22 -8.36
C GLY A 193 -7.01 6.94 -8.90
N TYR A 194 -6.83 5.79 -9.54
CA TYR A 194 -5.52 5.37 -10.05
C TYR A 194 -5.60 4.88 -11.48
N ARG A 195 -4.52 5.11 -12.21
CA ARG A 195 -4.21 4.44 -13.47
C ARG A 195 -3.15 3.38 -13.18
N ILE A 196 -3.50 2.12 -13.38
CA ILE A 196 -2.66 0.95 -13.07
C ILE A 196 -2.31 0.25 -14.38
N VAL A 197 -1.03 0.07 -14.67
CA VAL A 197 -0.55 -0.68 -15.83
C VAL A 197 0.03 -2.00 -15.38
N LEU A 198 -0.55 -3.11 -15.84
CA LEU A 198 -0.09 -4.47 -15.58
C LEU A 198 0.48 -5.07 -16.86
N ALA A 199 1.50 -5.92 -16.74
CA ALA A 199 2.05 -6.67 -17.87
C ALA A 199 1.99 -8.18 -17.67
N VAL A 200 1.72 -8.87 -18.78
CA VAL A 200 1.80 -10.33 -18.90
C VAL A 200 2.66 -10.66 -20.12
N GLY A 201 3.89 -11.11 -19.89
CA GLY A 201 4.87 -11.21 -20.98
C GLY A 201 5.19 -9.81 -21.52
N ASP A 202 4.90 -9.60 -22.81
CA ASP A 202 5.10 -8.36 -23.55
C ASP A 202 3.81 -7.54 -23.72
N ASP A 203 2.67 -8.08 -23.28
CA ASP A 203 1.36 -7.41 -23.38
C ASP A 203 1.07 -6.58 -22.12
N GLU A 204 0.56 -5.35 -22.32
CA GLU A 204 0.17 -4.43 -21.25
C GLU A 204 -1.35 -4.29 -21.15
N TYR A 205 -1.83 -4.12 -19.92
CA TYR A 205 -3.24 -4.04 -19.55
C TYR A 205 -3.44 -2.87 -18.60
N ILE A 206 -4.34 -1.97 -18.96
CA ILE A 206 -4.53 -0.70 -18.27
C ILE A 206 -5.83 -0.76 -17.47
N TYR A 207 -5.75 -0.53 -16.17
CA TYR A 207 -6.90 -0.44 -15.28
C TYR A 207 -7.08 0.97 -14.79
N HIS A 208 -8.31 1.49 -14.88
CA HIS A 208 -8.69 2.76 -14.28
C HIS A 208 -9.58 2.50 -13.07
N THR A 209 -9.39 3.29 -12.02
CA THR A 209 -10.11 3.13 -10.77
C THR A 209 -10.71 4.45 -10.28
N ASP A 210 -11.73 4.32 -9.44
CA ASP A 210 -12.17 5.30 -8.45
C ASP A 210 -12.23 4.59 -7.07
N PRO A 211 -12.69 5.23 -5.98
CA PRO A 211 -12.72 4.58 -4.66
C PRO A 211 -13.67 3.37 -4.57
N GLU A 212 -14.59 3.20 -5.53
CA GLU A 212 -15.63 2.16 -5.51
C GLU A 212 -15.45 1.12 -6.63
N ARG A 213 -14.81 1.50 -7.75
CA ARG A 213 -14.81 0.76 -9.01
C ARG A 213 -13.41 0.64 -9.56
N ILE A 214 -13.17 -0.51 -10.18
CA ILE A 214 -11.99 -0.80 -10.99
C ILE A 214 -12.42 -1.56 -12.24
N PHE A 215 -11.92 -1.16 -13.40
CA PHE A 215 -12.19 -1.84 -14.66
C PHE A 215 -11.00 -1.76 -15.61
N LEU A 216 -10.92 -2.73 -16.52
CA LEU A 216 -9.94 -2.76 -17.60
C LEU A 216 -10.35 -1.73 -18.65
N CYS A 217 -9.50 -0.75 -18.91
CA CYS A 217 -9.66 0.21 -19.99
C CYS A 217 -9.09 -0.36 -21.28
N ASP A 218 -9.83 -0.16 -22.37
CA ASP A 218 -9.32 -0.45 -23.71
C ASP A 218 -8.35 0.67 -24.11
N PRO A 219 -7.10 0.34 -24.51
CA PRO A 219 -6.13 1.35 -24.93
C PRO A 219 -6.62 2.22 -26.10
N GLU A 220 -7.58 1.77 -26.93
CA GLU A 220 -8.17 2.62 -27.98
C GLU A 220 -9.07 3.74 -27.43
N ASN A 221 -9.62 3.55 -26.23
CA ASN A 221 -10.53 4.49 -25.56
C ASN A 221 -9.83 5.29 -24.46
N GLU A 222 -8.58 4.98 -24.14
CA GLU A 222 -7.81 5.66 -23.11
C GLU A 222 -7.56 7.12 -23.49
N GLN A 223 -7.93 8.03 -22.60
CA GLN A 223 -7.62 9.45 -22.74
C GLN A 223 -6.49 9.81 -21.77
N ALA A 224 -5.32 10.10 -22.34
CA ALA A 224 -4.19 10.66 -21.60
C ALA A 224 -4.63 11.99 -20.94
N SER A 225 -4.53 12.04 -19.61
CA SER A 225 -5.01 13.15 -18.77
C SER A 225 -4.05 14.34 -18.75
#